data_AF-L0D5A4-F1
#
_entry.id   AF-L0D5A4-F1
#
_cell.length_a   1.000
_cell.length_b   1.000
_cell.length_c   1.000
_cell.angle_alpha   90.00
_cell.angle_beta   90.00
_cell.angle_gamma   90.00
#
_symmetry.space_group_name_H-M   'P 1'
#
loop_
_entity.id
_entity.type
_entity.pdbx_description
1 polymer ?
#
loop_
_entity_poly.entity_id
_entity_poly.type
_entity_poly.pdbx_seq_one_letter_code
_entity_poly.pdbx_strand_id
1 'polypeptide(L)'
;MSAPDLTPDARRPTKPNTPPSTPAEDLGTVTQGRLQDLIRKQVVRSLGSPADLLAIHVRPLWDDRYRVNVVVGKEYTSSKIIQSYFLAADSDGNIIRSSPEVTRLY
;
A
#
# COMPACT_ATOMS: atom_id res chain seq x y z
N MET A 1 -17.82 37.27 49.58
CA MET A 1 -16.76 36.30 49.20
C MET A 1 -17.42 34.94 49.00
N SER A 2 -16.95 34.20 47.98
CA SER A 2 -17.26 32.81 47.60
C SER A 2 -18.38 32.54 46.56
N ALA A 3 -17.90 32.49 45.31
CA ALA A 3 -18.12 31.57 44.18
C ALA A 3 -19.52 31.01 43.80
N PRO A 4 -19.86 30.97 42.48
CA PRO A 4 -21.01 30.26 41.95
C PRO A 4 -20.73 28.76 41.70
N ASP A 5 -21.78 27.97 41.83
CA ASP A 5 -21.85 26.53 41.59
C ASP A 5 -21.63 26.19 40.11
N LEU A 6 -20.70 25.26 39.85
CA LEU A 6 -20.37 24.72 38.54
C LEU A 6 -21.22 23.47 38.27
N THR A 7 -22.07 23.50 37.24
CA THR A 7 -22.25 22.34 36.32
C THR A 7 -23.12 22.70 35.10
N PRO A 8 -22.65 22.34 33.89
CA PRO A 8 -23.54 21.88 32.84
C PRO A 8 -23.20 20.44 32.45
N ASP A 9 -24.04 19.47 32.82
CA ASP A 9 -23.95 18.08 32.32
C ASP A 9 -24.62 18.02 30.94
N ALA A 10 -23.82 18.17 29.90
CA ALA A 10 -24.23 17.98 28.51
C ALA A 10 -24.21 16.48 28.14
N ARG A 11 -25.24 15.72 28.52
CA ARG A 11 -25.43 14.36 28.01
C ARG A 11 -26.26 14.33 26.73
N ARG A 12 -25.51 14.41 25.64
CA ARG A 12 -25.87 14.12 24.25
C ARG A 12 -26.52 12.72 24.09
N PRO A 13 -27.61 12.55 23.32
CA PRO A 13 -28.11 11.22 23.00
C PRO A 13 -27.17 10.50 22.00
N THR A 14 -26.71 9.31 22.38
CA THR A 14 -25.93 8.38 21.55
C THR A 14 -26.81 7.75 20.46
N LYS A 15 -26.43 7.93 19.19
CA LYS A 15 -26.99 7.14 18.07
C LYS A 15 -26.30 5.76 18.04
N PRO A 16 -27.04 4.66 17.81
CA PRO A 16 -26.47 3.33 17.72
C PRO A 16 -25.60 3.21 16.47
N ASN A 17 -24.36 2.77 16.68
CA ASN A 17 -23.37 2.44 15.67
C ASN A 17 -23.85 1.20 14.89
N THR A 18 -24.41 1.39 13.71
CA THR A 18 -24.66 0.30 12.75
C THR A 18 -23.43 0.15 11.86
N PRO A 19 -22.80 -1.04 11.77
CA PRO A 19 -21.64 -1.23 10.91
C PRO A 19 -22.02 -1.06 9.43
N PRO A 20 -21.19 -0.39 8.61
CA PRO A 20 -21.41 -0.40 7.17
C PRO A 20 -21.05 -1.79 6.64
N SER A 21 -22.04 -2.54 6.18
CA SER A 21 -21.82 -3.68 5.30
C SER A 21 -22.44 -3.34 3.96
N THR A 22 -21.62 -2.80 3.07
CA THR A 22 -21.95 -2.68 1.64
C THR A 22 -21.05 -3.68 0.90
N PRO A 23 -21.60 -4.71 0.21
CA PRO A 23 -20.81 -5.70 -0.54
C PRO A 23 -20.06 -5.17 -1.77
N ALA A 24 -19.96 -3.84 -1.95
CA ALA A 24 -19.30 -3.22 -3.10
C ALA A 24 -17.76 -3.13 -2.95
N GLU A 25 -17.22 -3.37 -1.75
CA GLU A 25 -15.78 -3.19 -1.44
C GLU A 25 -14.91 -4.44 -1.73
N ASP A 26 -15.54 -5.59 -2.01
CA ASP A 26 -14.84 -6.87 -2.17
C ASP A 26 -14.20 -7.02 -3.58
N LEU A 27 -14.89 -6.57 -4.63
CA LEU A 27 -14.40 -6.68 -6.02
C LEU A 27 -13.21 -5.75 -6.32
N GLY A 28 -13.19 -4.56 -5.69
CA GLY A 28 -12.12 -3.58 -5.85
C GLY A 28 -10.79 -4.07 -5.26
N THR A 29 -10.86 -4.65 -4.06
CA THR A 29 -9.69 -5.19 -3.34
C THR A 29 -9.08 -6.39 -4.06
N VAL A 30 -9.91 -7.31 -4.57
CA VAL A 30 -9.44 -8.50 -5.30
C VAL A 30 -8.75 -8.12 -6.62
N THR A 31 -9.33 -7.16 -7.35
CA THR A 31 -8.76 -6.68 -8.62
C THR A 31 -7.45 -5.94 -8.40
N GLN A 32 -7.39 -5.09 -7.37
CA GLN A 32 -6.15 -4.38 -6.99
C GLN A 32 -5.05 -5.33 -6.50
N GLY A 33 -5.39 -6.37 -5.74
CA GLY A 33 -4.43 -7.38 -5.30
C GLY A 33 -3.79 -8.11 -6.48
N ARG A 34 -4.60 -8.53 -7.46
CA ARG A 34 -4.11 -9.16 -8.69
C ARG A 34 -3.16 -8.26 -9.46
N LEU A 35 -3.49 -6.97 -9.60
CA LEU A 35 -2.67 -5.99 -10.30
C LEU A 35 -1.32 -5.78 -9.62
N GLN A 36 -1.32 -5.66 -8.28
CA GLN A 36 -0.10 -5.54 -7.49
C GLN A 36 0.80 -6.78 -7.64
N ASP A 37 0.23 -7.98 -7.71
CA ASP A 37 0.99 -9.21 -7.93
C ASP A 37 1.61 -9.30 -9.32
N LEU A 38 0.91 -8.82 -10.36
CA LEU A 38 1.44 -8.76 -11.73
C LEU A 38 2.63 -7.79 -11.80
N ILE A 39 2.46 -6.58 -11.27
CA ILE A 39 3.52 -5.57 -11.19
C ILE A 39 4.72 -6.13 -10.42
N ARG A 40 4.49 -6.77 -9.26
CA ARG A 40 5.53 -7.41 -8.45
C ARG A 40 6.33 -8.42 -9.27
N LYS A 41 5.65 -9.35 -9.95
CA LYS A 41 6.30 -10.37 -10.79
C LYS A 41 7.12 -9.76 -11.91
N GLN A 42 6.61 -8.73 -12.56
CA GLN A 42 7.34 -8.04 -13.63
C GLN A 42 8.59 -7.34 -13.09
N VAL A 43 8.51 -6.66 -11.94
CA VAL A 43 9.67 -6.04 -11.30
C VAL A 43 10.75 -7.06 -10.95
N VAL A 44 10.41 -8.20 -10.34
CA VAL A 44 11.41 -9.27 -10.06
C VAL A 44 12.06 -9.76 -11.34
N ARG A 45 11.26 -10.02 -12.39
CA ARG A 45 11.77 -10.54 -13.67
C ARG A 45 12.72 -9.56 -14.35
N SER A 46 12.41 -8.27 -14.31
CA SER A 46 13.25 -7.23 -14.94
C SER A 46 14.49 -6.91 -14.11
N LEU A 47 14.35 -6.82 -12.78
CA LEU A 47 15.45 -6.45 -11.88
C LEU A 47 16.45 -7.59 -11.66
N GLY A 48 15.96 -8.83 -11.72
CA GLY A 48 16.63 -10.00 -11.16
C GLY A 48 16.19 -10.25 -9.71
N SER A 49 16.63 -11.37 -9.14
CA SER A 49 16.34 -11.73 -7.74
C SER A 49 17.56 -11.44 -6.86
N PRO A 50 17.52 -10.40 -6.01
CA PRO A 50 18.53 -10.21 -4.96
C PRO A 50 18.65 -11.48 -4.10
N ALA A 51 19.86 -11.82 -3.64
CA ALA A 51 20.10 -13.02 -2.83
C ALA A 51 19.27 -13.03 -1.53
N ASP A 52 19.09 -11.87 -0.92
CA ASP A 52 18.34 -11.68 0.33
C ASP A 52 16.98 -11.00 0.11
N LEU A 53 16.32 -11.24 -1.03
CA LEU A 53 15.00 -10.63 -1.30
C LEU A 53 13.95 -11.11 -0.30
N LEU A 54 13.47 -10.21 0.55
CA LEU A 54 12.41 -10.50 1.52
C LEU A 54 11.03 -10.21 0.94
N ALA A 55 10.87 -9.05 0.33
CA ALA A 55 9.58 -8.62 -0.18
C ALA A 55 9.71 -7.54 -1.25
N ILE A 56 8.68 -7.47 -2.09
CA ILE A 56 8.43 -6.30 -2.93
C ILE A 56 7.09 -5.72 -2.52
N HIS A 57 7.14 -4.51 -1.97
CA HIS A 57 5.95 -3.77 -1.58
C HIS A 57 5.50 -2.91 -2.76
N VAL A 58 4.38 -3.28 -3.35
CA VAL A 58 3.70 -2.46 -4.36
C VAL A 58 2.59 -1.71 -3.64
N ARG A 59 2.65 -0.38 -3.65
CA ARG A 59 1.57 0.46 -3.11
C ARG A 59 0.95 1.27 -4.24
N PRO A 60 -0.39 1.22 -4.42
CA PRO A 60 -1.05 2.16 -5.30
C PRO A 60 -0.88 3.58 -4.76
N LEU A 61 -0.73 4.55 -5.66
CA LEU A 61 -0.70 5.96 -5.35
C LEU A 61 -2.00 6.61 -5.81
N TRP A 62 -2.05 7.10 -7.05
CA TRP A 62 -3.23 7.66 -7.71
C TRP A 62 -3.28 7.17 -9.16
N ASP A 63 -4.48 7.09 -9.72
CA ASP A 63 -4.73 6.48 -11.04
C ASP A 63 -4.01 5.12 -11.16
N ASP A 64 -3.34 4.88 -12.29
CA ASP A 64 -2.57 3.67 -12.54
C ASP A 64 -1.10 3.80 -12.11
N ARG A 65 -0.81 4.61 -11.07
CA ARG A 65 0.55 4.83 -10.56
C ARG A 65 0.81 4.10 -9.26
N TYR A 66 2.01 3.57 -9.15
CA TYR A 66 2.44 2.73 -8.04
C TYR A 66 3.80 3.18 -7.52
N ARG A 67 3.99 3.02 -6.21
CA ARG A 67 5.33 3.01 -5.61
C ARG A 67 5.72 1.58 -5.31
N VAL A 68 6.90 1.19 -5.79
CA VAL A 68 7.45 -0.14 -5.55
C VAL A 68 8.72 -0.03 -4.75
N ASN A 69 8.75 -0.67 -3.58
CA ASN A 69 9.93 -0.77 -2.75
C ASN A 69 10.45 -2.20 -2.77
N VAL A 70 11.75 -2.36 -3.05
CA VAL A 70 12.46 -3.64 -2.97
C VAL A 70 13.09 -3.75 -1.58
N VAL A 71 12.62 -4.73 -0.82
CA VAL A 71 13.03 -4.97 0.56
C VAL A 71 13.90 -6.21 0.60
N VAL A 72 15.12 -6.06 1.11
CA VAL A 72 16.06 -7.16 1.32
C VAL A 72 16.46 -7.25 2.79
N GLY A 73 16.96 -8.42 3.18
CA GLY A 73 17.49 -8.66 4.51
C GLY A 73 17.44 -10.15 4.85
N LYS A 74 18.21 -10.54 5.86
CA LYS A 74 18.20 -11.93 6.34
C LYS A 74 16.90 -12.29 7.07
N GLU A 75 16.29 -11.31 7.72
CA GLU A 75 15.09 -11.43 8.56
C GLU A 75 14.28 -10.12 8.53
N TYR A 76 12.99 -10.16 8.87
CA TYR A 76 12.11 -8.97 8.86
C TYR A 76 12.61 -7.84 9.77
N THR A 77 13.23 -8.16 10.89
CA THR A 77 13.79 -7.21 11.87
C THR A 77 15.04 -6.48 11.35
N SER A 78 15.71 -7.04 10.34
CA SER A 78 16.90 -6.48 9.69
C SER A 78 16.62 -6.07 8.24
N SER A 79 15.33 -5.86 7.91
CA SER A 79 14.92 -5.52 6.56
C SER A 79 15.29 -4.09 6.18
N LYS A 80 15.76 -3.90 4.95
CA LYS A 80 16.10 -2.59 4.38
C LYS A 80 15.49 -2.45 2.99
N ILE A 81 14.97 -1.25 2.70
CA ILE A 81 14.61 -0.86 1.34
C ILE A 81 15.89 -0.49 0.60
N ILE A 82 16.30 -1.29 -0.38
CA ILE A 82 17.49 -1.02 -1.20
C ILE A 82 17.18 -0.21 -2.45
N GLN A 83 15.93 -0.28 -2.92
CA GLN A 83 15.52 0.41 -4.13
C GLN A 83 14.05 0.80 -4.08
N SER A 84 13.74 1.95 -4.65
CA SER A 84 12.39 2.50 -4.73
C SER A 84 12.12 2.98 -6.14
N TYR A 85 10.99 2.56 -6.70
CA TYR A 85 10.54 2.92 -8.04
C TYR A 85 9.18 3.60 -7.99
N PHE A 86 8.97 4.56 -8.87
CA PHE A 86 7.65 5.06 -9.25
C PHE A 86 7.29 4.45 -10.60
N LEU A 87 6.19 3.71 -10.64
CA LEU A 87 5.73 2.99 -11.83
C LEU A 87 4.38 3.55 -12.29
N ALA A 88 4.13 3.47 -13.60
CA ALA A 88 2.78 3.52 -14.16
C ALA A 88 2.51 2.19 -14.85
N ALA A 89 1.34 1.61 -14.62
CA ALA A 89 0.89 0.36 -15.27
C ALA A 89 -0.39 0.61 -16.08
N ASP A 90 -0.74 -0.30 -16.99
CA ASP A 90 -2.08 -0.32 -17.60
C ASP A 90 -3.08 -1.11 -16.74
N SER A 91 -4.33 -1.19 -17.20
CA SER A 91 -5.42 -1.96 -16.57
C SER A 91 -5.12 -3.46 -16.45
N ASP A 92 -4.20 -3.98 -17.27
CA ASP A 92 -3.79 -5.39 -17.28
C ASP A 92 -2.55 -5.64 -16.41
N GLY A 93 -1.95 -4.59 -15.85
CA GLY A 93 -0.77 -4.66 -14.99
C GLY A 93 0.56 -4.70 -15.69
N ASN A 94 0.61 -4.31 -16.97
CA ASN A 94 1.86 -4.13 -17.69
C ASN A 94 2.48 -2.77 -17.30
N ILE A 95 3.73 -2.79 -16.86
CA ILE A 95 4.48 -1.56 -16.57
C ILE A 95 4.73 -0.79 -17.88
N ILE A 96 4.16 0.40 -17.99
CA ILE A 96 4.30 1.30 -19.14
C ILE A 96 5.50 2.25 -18.93
N ARG A 97 5.70 2.73 -17.69
CA ARG A 97 6.77 3.66 -17.33
C ARG A 97 7.33 3.33 -15.95
N SER A 98 8.61 3.60 -15.76
CA SER A 98 9.29 3.48 -14.47
C SER A 98 10.28 4.61 -14.25
N SER A 99 10.40 5.09 -13.01
CA SER A 99 11.40 6.07 -12.59
C SER A 99 11.92 5.71 -11.18
N PRO A 100 13.21 5.37 -11.03
CA PRO A 100 14.18 5.12 -12.10
C PRO A 100 13.77 3.94 -13.00
N GLU A 101 14.41 3.80 -14.16
CA GLU A 101 14.11 2.69 -15.08
C GLU A 101 14.43 1.33 -14.42
N VAL A 102 13.47 0.40 -14.45
CA VAL A 102 13.69 -0.96 -13.92
C VAL A 102 14.51 -1.76 -14.92
N THR A 103 15.82 -1.74 -14.73
CA THR A 103 16.79 -2.50 -15.52
C THR A 103 17.32 -3.69 -14.73
N ARG A 104 17.93 -4.65 -15.44
CA ARG A 104 18.54 -5.82 -14.81
C ARG A 104 19.76 -5.39 -14.00
N LEU A 105 19.71 -5.61 -12.69
CA LEU A 105 20.79 -5.31 -11.77
C LEU A 105 21.41 -6.58 -11.17
N TYR A 106 20.65 -7.68 -11.14
CA TYR A 106 21.04 -8.98 -10.58
C TYR A 106 20.92 -10.13 -11.59
#